data_AF-A0A974AV99-F1
#
_entry.id   AF-A0A974AV99-F1
#
_cell.length_a   1.000
_cell.length_b   1.000
_cell.length_c   1.000
_cell.angle_alpha   90.00
_cell.angle_beta   90.00
_cell.angle_gamma   90.00
#
_symmetry.space_group_name_H-M   'P 1'
#
loop_
_entity.id
_entity.type
_entity.pdbx_description
1 polymer ?
#
loop_
_entity_poly.entity_id
_entity_poly.type
_entity_poly.pdbx_seq_one_letter_code
_entity_poly.pdbx_strand_id
1 'polypeptide(L)'
;MSPTRDLLTKLYEAAVAAAHPAVCLPPELPPPPPNGRLVVLAAGKAAGATVQAVEAYYLDKLRLPPERLTGIAVTRHGHGKPSRVIPVVEAGHPVPDAAGLAGAEKSLALADAAGPDDLVLVLVSGGASANWIAPAEGVSLAAKQAVTRSLLRCGANIGEINTVRKHLSRLKGGRLAARAHPARIVTLAISDVPGDDPSVIGSGPTVPDPSTLADAKAIIARYALDIPDEVKRALDNPANETPKPGDPAFADLDYRIVARPQDAFEAVEAKVRASGLDCLLLGDRLEGEARTVAAQHAAVAKEFVAQGRRIVILSGGELTVTLRGKGRGGPNQEYVLALAAALDGLPGVAALAADTDGIDGGGGKADDPAGAFVDETTLARARALGLDPAVFLADNDSTGFFERLGDLLRPGPTCTNINDFRAILVDR
;
A
#
# COMPACT_ATOMS: atom_id res chain seq x y z
N MET A 1 -27.84 -7.31 6.91
CA MET A 1 -27.18 -6.18 6.22
C MET A 1 -28.22 -5.53 5.32
N SER A 2 -28.32 -4.20 5.27
CA SER A 2 -29.29 -3.54 4.37
C SER A 2 -28.87 -3.69 2.89
N PRO A 3 -29.79 -3.64 1.91
CA PRO A 3 -29.45 -3.72 0.50
C PRO A 3 -28.39 -2.69 0.06
N THR A 4 -28.46 -1.49 0.65
CA THR A 4 -27.50 -0.41 0.41
C THR A 4 -26.10 -0.73 0.90
N ARG A 5 -25.96 -1.27 2.12
CA ARG A 5 -24.65 -1.72 2.64
C ARG A 5 -24.10 -2.90 1.85
N ASP A 6 -24.97 -3.81 1.42
CA ASP A 6 -24.58 -4.94 0.55
C ASP A 6 -24.02 -4.44 -0.79
N LEU A 7 -24.68 -3.46 -1.44
CA LEU A 7 -24.15 -2.84 -2.66
C LEU A 7 -22.78 -2.19 -2.42
N LEU A 8 -22.66 -1.31 -1.42
CA LEU A 8 -21.39 -0.63 -1.11
C LEU A 8 -20.26 -1.62 -0.80
N THR A 9 -20.57 -2.69 -0.06
CA THR A 9 -19.62 -3.78 0.23
C THR A 9 -19.18 -4.47 -1.05
N LYS A 10 -20.12 -4.82 -1.95
CA LYS A 10 -19.81 -5.43 -3.24
C LYS A 10 -18.98 -4.55 -4.17
N LEU A 11 -19.09 -3.22 -4.04
CA LEU A 11 -18.23 -2.28 -4.78
C LEU A 11 -16.82 -2.25 -4.20
N TYR A 12 -16.67 -2.19 -2.87
CA TYR A 12 -15.37 -2.31 -2.20
C TYR A 12 -14.68 -3.64 -2.54
N GLU A 13 -15.40 -4.76 -2.45
CA GLU A 13 -14.88 -6.09 -2.82
C GLU A 13 -14.44 -6.15 -4.28
N ALA A 14 -15.11 -5.43 -5.19
CA ALA A 14 -14.72 -5.36 -6.59
C ALA A 14 -13.39 -4.61 -6.78
N ALA A 15 -13.19 -3.50 -6.06
CA ALA A 15 -11.92 -2.77 -6.06
C ALA A 15 -10.77 -3.66 -5.56
N VAL A 16 -10.99 -4.33 -4.42
CA VAL A 16 -10.02 -5.27 -3.83
C VAL A 16 -9.72 -6.43 -4.78
N ALA A 17 -10.74 -7.04 -5.38
CA ALA A 17 -10.57 -8.17 -6.28
C ALA A 17 -9.78 -7.81 -7.55
N ALA A 18 -10.01 -6.61 -8.11
CA ALA A 18 -9.29 -6.14 -9.29
C ALA A 18 -7.77 -6.03 -9.06
N ALA A 19 -7.37 -5.60 -7.87
CA ALA A 19 -5.96 -5.49 -7.48
C ALA A 19 -5.41 -6.73 -6.76
N HIS A 20 -6.21 -7.78 -6.54
CA HIS A 20 -5.78 -8.93 -5.76
C HIS A 20 -4.76 -9.77 -6.56
N PRO A 21 -3.64 -10.22 -5.96
CA PRO A 21 -2.60 -10.97 -6.67
C PRO A 21 -3.09 -12.22 -7.42
N ALA A 22 -4.12 -12.90 -6.93
CA ALA A 22 -4.73 -14.05 -7.61
C ALA A 22 -5.40 -13.72 -8.95
N VAL A 23 -5.72 -12.43 -9.19
CA VAL A 23 -6.37 -11.94 -10.41
C VAL A 23 -5.35 -11.25 -11.31
N CYS A 24 -4.56 -10.32 -10.77
CA CYS A 24 -3.69 -9.47 -11.58
C CYS A 24 -2.35 -10.13 -11.96
N LEU A 25 -1.84 -11.11 -11.21
CA LEU A 25 -0.55 -11.74 -11.52
C LEU A 25 -0.60 -12.82 -12.60
N PRO A 26 -1.53 -13.80 -12.60
CA PRO A 26 -1.45 -14.94 -13.52
C PRO A 26 -1.30 -14.62 -15.02
N PRO A 27 -1.90 -13.53 -15.56
CA PRO A 27 -1.67 -13.13 -16.95
C PRO A 27 -0.25 -12.62 -17.22
N GLU A 28 0.41 -12.07 -16.20
CA GLU A 28 1.69 -11.36 -16.30
C GLU A 28 2.90 -12.23 -15.90
N LEU A 29 2.65 -13.36 -15.23
CA LEU A 29 3.72 -14.27 -14.79
C LEU A 29 4.49 -14.83 -16.01
N PRO A 30 5.83 -14.66 -16.04
CA PRO A 30 6.65 -15.15 -17.14
C PRO A 30 6.68 -16.69 -17.17
N PRO A 31 6.98 -17.32 -18.31
CA PRO A 31 7.28 -18.75 -18.32
C PRO A 31 8.49 -19.03 -17.39
N PRO A 32 8.55 -20.20 -16.74
CA PRO A 32 9.72 -20.59 -15.97
C PRO A 32 10.95 -20.66 -16.89
N PRO A 33 12.16 -20.42 -16.38
CA PRO A 33 13.36 -20.54 -17.19
C PRO A 33 13.49 -21.98 -17.71
N PRO A 34 14.07 -22.21 -18.91
CA PRO A 34 14.19 -23.57 -19.46
C PRO A 34 15.13 -24.42 -18.59
N ASN A 35 16.24 -23.83 -18.15
CA ASN A 35 17.19 -24.40 -17.20
C ASN A 35 17.12 -23.64 -15.86
N GLY A 36 17.89 -24.06 -14.85
CA GLY A 36 17.98 -23.33 -13.58
C GLY A 36 16.69 -23.28 -12.77
N ARG A 37 16.65 -22.34 -11.84
CA ARG A 37 15.60 -22.13 -10.83
C ARG A 37 14.79 -20.87 -11.14
N LEU A 38 13.53 -20.89 -10.73
CA LEU A 38 12.72 -19.71 -10.55
C LEU A 38 12.89 -19.22 -9.10
N VAL A 39 13.56 -18.08 -8.92
CA VAL A 39 13.81 -17.44 -7.63
C VAL A 39 12.79 -16.33 -7.41
N VAL A 40 11.90 -16.49 -6.44
CA VAL A 40 10.81 -15.55 -6.17
C VAL A 40 11.13 -14.69 -4.97
N LEU A 41 11.21 -13.38 -5.17
CA LEU A 41 11.45 -12.39 -4.12
C LEU A 41 10.25 -11.46 -4.00
N ALA A 42 9.41 -11.66 -2.99
CA ALA A 42 8.19 -10.87 -2.82
C ALA A 42 8.24 -9.97 -1.58
N ALA A 43 7.76 -8.74 -1.69
CA ALA A 43 7.69 -7.80 -0.58
C ALA A 43 6.49 -6.85 -0.64
N GLY A 44 6.02 -6.45 0.54
CA GLY A 44 4.91 -5.51 0.73
C GLY A 44 3.62 -6.17 1.23
N LYS A 45 2.55 -5.39 1.39
CA LYS A 45 1.26 -5.80 1.98
C LYS A 45 0.61 -6.96 1.21
N ALA A 46 0.87 -7.07 -0.09
CA ALA A 46 0.31 -8.13 -0.93
C ALA A 46 1.15 -9.42 -0.95
N ALA A 47 2.36 -9.42 -0.39
CA ALA A 47 3.35 -10.49 -0.60
C ALA A 47 2.87 -11.89 -0.15
N GLY A 48 2.00 -11.97 0.87
CA GLY A 48 1.37 -13.22 1.28
C GLY A 48 0.50 -13.84 0.17
N ALA A 49 -0.46 -13.06 -0.36
CA ALA A 49 -1.33 -13.51 -1.44
C ALA A 49 -0.57 -13.70 -2.78
N THR A 50 0.45 -12.88 -3.01
CA THR A 50 1.37 -13.03 -4.14
C THR A 50 2.00 -14.43 -4.21
N VAL A 51 2.52 -14.94 -3.09
CA VAL A 51 3.13 -16.29 -3.07
C VAL A 51 2.11 -17.37 -3.38
N GLN A 52 0.89 -17.27 -2.85
CA GLN A 52 -0.16 -18.23 -3.17
C GLN A 52 -0.49 -18.25 -4.67
N ALA A 53 -0.59 -17.07 -5.28
CA ALA A 53 -0.86 -16.95 -6.72
C ALA A 53 0.30 -17.52 -7.56
N VAL A 54 1.54 -17.23 -7.18
CA VAL A 54 2.75 -17.77 -7.85
C VAL A 54 2.80 -19.28 -7.73
N GLU A 55 2.66 -19.85 -6.53
CA GLU A 55 2.70 -21.30 -6.36
C GLU A 55 1.56 -21.99 -7.10
N ALA A 56 0.34 -21.44 -7.05
CA ALA A 56 -0.79 -21.98 -7.79
C ALA A 56 -0.51 -21.99 -9.31
N TYR A 57 0.08 -20.91 -9.83
CA TYR A 57 0.41 -20.82 -11.24
C TYR A 57 1.54 -21.79 -11.63
N TYR A 58 2.69 -21.74 -10.97
CA TYR A 58 3.85 -22.53 -11.40
C TYR A 58 3.71 -24.00 -11.04
N LEU A 59 3.24 -24.34 -9.84
CA LEU A 59 3.17 -25.73 -9.38
C LEU A 59 1.92 -26.45 -9.90
N ASP A 60 0.76 -25.79 -9.95
CA ASP A 60 -0.49 -26.45 -10.31
C ASP A 60 -0.81 -26.31 -11.80
N LYS A 61 -0.70 -25.09 -12.37
CA LYS A 61 -1.00 -24.85 -13.79
C LYS A 61 0.14 -25.28 -14.70
N LEU A 62 1.38 -24.88 -14.40
CA LEU A 62 2.54 -25.20 -15.25
C LEU A 62 3.28 -26.49 -14.83
N ARG A 63 2.92 -27.10 -13.70
CA ARG A 63 3.53 -28.35 -13.20
C ARG A 63 5.06 -28.25 -13.07
N LEU A 64 5.57 -27.08 -12.70
CA LEU A 64 6.98 -26.88 -12.41
C LEU A 64 7.37 -27.76 -11.22
N PRO A 65 8.46 -28.55 -11.30
CA PRO A 65 8.95 -29.33 -10.17
C PRO A 65 9.28 -28.43 -8.97
N PRO A 66 8.80 -28.72 -7.74
CA PRO A 66 8.99 -27.88 -6.57
C PRO A 66 10.45 -27.51 -6.28
N GLU A 67 11.40 -28.40 -6.58
CA GLU A 67 12.84 -28.18 -6.41
C GLU A 67 13.41 -27.08 -7.33
N ARG A 68 12.70 -26.72 -8.40
CA ARG A 68 13.04 -25.60 -9.29
C ARG A 68 12.44 -24.28 -8.85
N LEU A 69 11.59 -24.27 -7.81
CA LEU A 69 11.00 -23.07 -7.23
C LEU A 69 11.66 -22.78 -5.88
N THR A 70 12.19 -21.59 -5.71
CA THR A 70 12.73 -21.14 -4.41
C THR A 70 12.40 -19.67 -4.22
N GLY A 71 12.51 -19.15 -3.00
CA GLY A 71 12.20 -17.76 -2.77
C GLY A 71 12.00 -17.38 -1.32
N ILE A 72 11.51 -16.16 -1.13
CA ILE A 72 11.00 -15.65 0.14
C ILE A 72 9.99 -14.54 -0.12
N ALA A 73 8.97 -14.46 0.74
CA ALA A 73 8.07 -13.32 0.82
C ALA A 73 8.16 -12.61 2.16
N VAL A 74 8.15 -11.28 2.15
CA VAL A 74 8.12 -10.45 3.35
C VAL A 74 6.87 -9.58 3.33
N THR A 75 5.93 -9.86 4.22
CA THR A 75 4.64 -9.19 4.33
C THR A 75 4.47 -8.52 5.68
N ARG A 76 3.42 -7.72 5.85
CA ARG A 76 3.06 -7.09 7.13
C ARG A 76 2.53 -8.14 8.13
N HIS A 77 2.75 -7.93 9.42
CA HIS A 77 2.09 -8.72 10.48
C HIS A 77 0.58 -8.84 10.26
N GLY A 78 0.05 -10.06 10.36
CA GLY A 78 -1.36 -10.40 10.08
C GLY A 78 -1.67 -10.67 8.61
N HIS A 79 -0.76 -10.37 7.67
CA HIS A 79 -0.98 -10.56 6.22
C HIS A 79 -0.30 -11.82 5.69
N GLY A 80 0.25 -12.66 6.57
CA GLY A 80 0.77 -13.97 6.24
C GLY A 80 -0.30 -14.84 5.58
N LYS A 81 0.13 -15.65 4.60
CA LYS A 81 -0.70 -16.67 3.96
C LYS A 81 0.04 -18.00 3.96
N PRO A 82 -0.68 -19.13 4.07
CA PRO A 82 -0.06 -20.45 3.91
C PRO A 82 0.61 -20.59 2.55
N SER A 83 1.82 -21.12 2.53
CA SER A 83 2.61 -21.43 1.34
C SER A 83 3.17 -22.85 1.41
N ARG A 84 3.52 -23.42 0.25
CA ARG A 84 4.02 -24.80 0.10
C ARG A 84 5.54 -24.87 0.02
N VAL A 85 6.15 -23.93 -0.69
CA VAL A 85 7.57 -23.92 -1.05
C VAL A 85 8.23 -22.61 -0.62
N ILE A 86 7.60 -21.47 -0.90
CA ILE A 86 8.20 -20.16 -0.65
C ILE A 86 7.82 -19.69 0.76
N PRO A 87 8.75 -19.61 1.72
CA PRO A 87 8.44 -19.15 3.07
C PRO A 87 7.92 -17.70 3.08
N VAL A 88 6.90 -17.45 3.89
CA VAL A 88 6.33 -16.11 4.14
C VAL A 88 6.79 -15.64 5.52
N VAL A 89 7.44 -14.49 5.58
CA VAL A 89 7.88 -13.81 6.79
C VAL A 89 6.98 -12.61 7.04
N GLU A 90 6.42 -12.51 8.23
CA GLU A 90 5.68 -11.33 8.67
C GLU A 90 6.62 -10.35 9.38
N ALA A 91 6.50 -9.07 9.05
CA ALA A 91 7.41 -8.02 9.46
C ALA A 91 6.69 -6.68 9.73
N GLY A 92 7.41 -5.79 10.39
CA GLY A 92 6.91 -4.50 10.86
C GLY A 92 6.54 -3.55 9.73
N HIS A 93 5.37 -2.93 9.85
CA HIS A 93 4.88 -1.83 9.02
C HIS A 93 3.92 -0.97 9.87
N PRO A 94 3.99 0.38 9.81
CA PRO A 94 4.89 1.19 8.98
C PRO A 94 6.31 1.32 9.55
N VAL A 95 6.53 0.86 10.79
CA VAL A 95 7.85 0.90 11.44
C VAL A 95 8.60 -0.43 11.20
N PRO A 96 9.79 -0.38 10.58
CA PRO A 96 10.67 -1.54 10.40
C PRO A 96 10.97 -2.33 11.69
N ASP A 97 11.11 -3.65 11.60
CA ASP A 97 11.52 -4.51 12.72
C ASP A 97 12.60 -5.54 12.32
N ALA A 98 12.99 -6.39 13.28
CA ALA A 98 14.01 -7.42 13.08
C ALA A 98 13.57 -8.52 12.10
N ALA A 99 12.27 -8.81 12.00
CA ALA A 99 11.77 -9.81 11.05
C ALA A 99 11.93 -9.32 9.61
N GLY A 100 11.66 -8.03 9.36
CA GLY A 100 11.90 -7.41 8.06
C GLY A 100 13.37 -7.40 7.65
N LEU A 101 14.28 -7.21 8.62
CA LEU A 101 15.72 -7.35 8.40
C LEU A 101 16.10 -8.78 8.00
N ALA A 102 15.66 -9.77 8.78
CA ALA A 102 15.95 -11.17 8.50
C ALA A 102 15.39 -11.63 7.14
N GLY A 103 14.20 -11.15 6.77
CA GLY A 103 13.60 -11.38 5.45
C GLY A 103 14.45 -10.77 4.33
N ALA A 104 14.89 -9.53 4.48
CA ALA A 104 15.74 -8.85 3.50
C ALA A 104 17.11 -9.53 3.34
N GLU A 105 17.76 -9.97 4.43
CA GLU A 105 19.04 -10.70 4.33
C GLU A 105 18.91 -11.99 3.52
N LYS A 106 17.81 -12.75 3.72
CA LYS A 106 17.54 -13.95 2.92
C LYS A 106 17.27 -13.60 1.45
N SER A 107 16.56 -12.50 1.17
CA SER A 107 16.36 -12.04 -0.20
C SER A 107 17.67 -11.68 -0.89
N LEU A 108 18.57 -10.98 -0.18
CA LEU A 108 19.89 -10.64 -0.71
C LEU A 108 20.72 -11.89 -0.98
N ALA A 109 20.74 -12.86 -0.05
CA ALA A 109 21.45 -14.12 -0.25
C ALA A 109 20.93 -14.93 -1.45
N LEU A 110 19.60 -14.92 -1.68
CA LEU A 110 19.00 -15.57 -2.85
C LEU A 110 19.34 -14.84 -4.16
N ALA A 111 19.37 -13.50 -4.14
CA ALA A 111 19.78 -12.69 -5.29
C ALA A 111 21.26 -12.93 -5.62
N ASP A 112 22.15 -12.86 -4.62
CA ASP A 112 23.59 -13.08 -4.79
C ASP A 112 23.92 -14.50 -5.32
N ALA A 113 23.07 -15.49 -5.01
CA ALA A 113 23.22 -16.87 -5.44
C ALA A 113 22.55 -17.19 -6.79
N ALA A 114 21.88 -16.23 -7.44
CA ALA A 114 21.21 -16.43 -8.72
C ALA A 114 22.22 -16.43 -9.88
N GLY A 115 22.16 -17.45 -10.72
CA GLY A 115 23.04 -17.61 -11.89
C GLY A 115 22.38 -17.17 -13.20
N PRO A 116 23.13 -17.18 -14.33
CA PRO A 116 22.62 -16.78 -15.64
C PRO A 116 21.50 -17.67 -16.19
N ASP A 117 21.38 -18.92 -15.72
CA ASP A 117 20.28 -19.83 -16.07
C ASP A 117 19.03 -19.63 -15.19
N ASP A 118 19.14 -18.88 -14.09
CA ASP A 118 18.03 -18.62 -13.19
C ASP A 118 17.19 -17.43 -13.67
N LEU A 119 15.92 -17.40 -13.24
CA LEU A 119 15.04 -16.24 -13.37
C LEU A 119 14.72 -15.73 -11.97
N VAL A 120 15.04 -14.46 -11.71
CA VAL A 120 14.65 -13.77 -10.48
C VAL A 120 13.35 -13.00 -10.73
N LEU A 121 12.25 -13.51 -10.18
CA LEU A 121 10.94 -12.88 -10.22
C LEU A 121 10.76 -12.03 -8.96
N VAL A 122 10.81 -10.72 -9.11
CA VAL A 122 10.61 -9.75 -8.03
C VAL A 122 9.15 -9.28 -8.02
N LEU A 123 8.48 -9.41 -6.89
CA LEU A 123 7.08 -9.05 -6.74
C LEU A 123 6.96 -7.99 -5.64
N VAL A 124 6.61 -6.77 -6.01
CA VAL A 124 6.62 -5.64 -5.07
C VAL A 124 5.25 -5.00 -4.97
N SER A 125 4.86 -4.63 -3.75
CA SER A 125 3.62 -3.91 -3.47
C SER A 125 3.86 -2.83 -2.42
N GLY A 126 2.82 -2.05 -2.15
CA GLY A 126 2.75 -1.12 -1.03
C GLY A 126 3.35 -1.63 0.27
N GLY A 127 4.04 -0.78 1.02
CA GLY A 127 4.68 -1.15 2.29
C GLY A 127 6.02 -1.90 2.19
N ALA A 128 6.46 -2.35 1.00
CA ALA A 128 7.78 -2.97 0.78
C ALA A 128 8.94 -2.06 1.27
N SER A 129 8.74 -0.76 1.16
CA SER A 129 9.62 0.28 1.68
C SER A 129 9.98 0.08 3.16
N ALA A 130 8.99 -0.30 3.97
CA ALA A 130 9.08 -0.41 5.42
C ALA A 130 9.37 -1.83 5.90
N ASN A 131 8.85 -2.88 5.26
CA ASN A 131 9.05 -4.26 5.71
C ASN A 131 10.25 -4.98 5.06
N TRP A 132 10.78 -4.47 3.95
CA TRP A 132 11.93 -5.05 3.24
C TRP A 132 13.19 -4.20 3.45
N ILE A 133 13.79 -4.32 4.65
CA ILE A 133 14.83 -3.40 5.12
C ILE A 133 16.19 -4.10 5.16
N ALA A 134 17.13 -3.61 4.37
CA ALA A 134 18.54 -3.91 4.53
C ALA A 134 19.30 -2.57 4.66
N PRO A 135 19.70 -2.13 5.86
CA PRO A 135 20.58 -0.98 6.04
C PRO A 135 21.88 -1.13 5.24
N ALA A 136 22.53 -0.02 4.88
CA ALA A 136 23.89 -0.04 4.33
C ALA A 136 24.87 -0.71 5.32
N GLU A 137 25.98 -1.24 4.83
CA GLU A 137 26.99 -1.85 5.70
C GLU A 137 27.49 -0.84 6.74
N GLY A 138 27.58 -1.28 7.99
CA GLY A 138 27.95 -0.43 9.13
C GLY A 138 26.86 0.51 9.63
N VAL A 139 25.65 0.50 9.07
CA VAL A 139 24.50 1.28 9.55
C VAL A 139 23.53 0.37 10.31
N SER A 140 23.19 0.73 11.55
CA SER A 140 22.20 0.02 12.34
C SER A 140 20.77 0.30 11.86
N LEU A 141 19.85 -0.62 12.16
CA LEU A 141 18.42 -0.40 11.93
C LEU A 141 17.92 0.85 12.68
N ALA A 142 18.38 1.04 13.92
CA ALA A 142 17.98 2.17 14.77
C ALA A 142 18.39 3.51 14.16
N ALA A 143 19.61 3.63 13.63
CA ALA A 143 20.05 4.85 12.96
C ALA A 143 19.28 5.11 11.66
N LYS A 144 19.05 4.08 10.84
CA LYS A 144 18.24 4.23 9.62
C LYS A 144 16.82 4.70 9.91
N GLN A 145 16.21 4.18 10.97
CA GLN A 145 14.91 4.65 11.46
C GLN A 145 15.00 6.10 11.98
N ALA A 146 16.04 6.46 12.72
CA ALA A 146 16.21 7.81 13.26
C ALA A 146 16.35 8.89 12.17
N VAL A 147 17.11 8.61 11.11
CA VAL A 147 17.22 9.49 9.94
C VAL A 147 15.87 9.65 9.24
N THR A 148 15.15 8.54 9.03
CA THR A 148 13.83 8.56 8.38
C THR A 148 12.82 9.38 9.18
N ARG A 149 12.77 9.20 10.51
CA ARG A 149 11.94 10.03 11.40
C ARG A 149 12.30 11.51 11.34
N SER A 150 13.59 11.83 11.26
CA SER A 150 14.05 13.22 11.20
C SER A 150 13.65 13.91 9.89
N LEU A 151 13.76 13.20 8.76
CA LEU A 151 13.30 13.69 7.45
C LEU A 151 11.79 13.93 7.43
N LEU A 152 10.99 13.01 7.98
CA LEU A 152 9.55 13.19 8.09
C LEU A 152 9.19 14.40 8.96
N ARG A 153 9.84 14.54 10.12
CA ARG A 153 9.59 15.64 11.07
C ARG A 153 9.94 17.01 10.49
N CYS A 154 10.95 17.10 9.62
CA CYS A 154 11.32 18.36 8.98
C CYS A 154 10.52 18.66 7.70
N GLY A 155 9.56 17.80 7.32
CA GLY A 155 8.73 18.00 6.14
C GLY A 155 9.48 17.79 4.81
N ALA A 156 10.53 16.96 4.80
CA ALA A 156 11.17 16.57 3.55
C ALA A 156 10.16 15.88 2.63
N ASN A 157 10.20 16.19 1.33
CA ASN A 157 9.26 15.56 0.39
C ASN A 157 9.64 14.08 0.14
N ILE A 158 8.71 13.31 -0.42
CA ILE A 158 8.90 11.87 -0.61
C ILE A 158 10.09 11.53 -1.51
N GLY A 159 10.38 12.36 -2.52
CA GLY A 159 11.54 12.20 -3.40
C GLY A 159 12.84 12.30 -2.62
N GLU A 160 12.97 13.32 -1.77
CA GLU A 160 14.15 13.56 -0.93
C GLU A 160 14.35 12.46 0.11
N ILE A 161 13.26 12.04 0.76
CA ILE A 161 13.26 10.91 1.68
C ILE A 161 13.77 9.66 0.97
N ASN A 162 13.28 9.38 -0.24
CA ASN A 162 13.68 8.22 -1.01
C ASN A 162 15.14 8.31 -1.48
N THR A 163 15.64 9.48 -1.89
CA THR A 163 17.06 9.69 -2.21
C THR A 163 17.96 9.28 -1.04
N VAL A 164 17.70 9.78 0.17
CA VAL A 164 18.50 9.41 1.35
C VAL A 164 18.33 7.92 1.69
N ARG A 165 17.08 7.40 1.65
CA ARG A 165 16.80 5.99 1.98
C ARG A 165 17.45 5.01 1.03
N LYS A 166 17.53 5.32 -0.27
CA LYS A 166 18.22 4.50 -1.28
C LYS A 166 19.71 4.43 -0.95
N HIS A 167 20.37 5.55 -0.65
CA HIS A 167 21.80 5.59 -0.32
C HIS A 167 22.19 4.98 1.03
N LEU A 168 21.22 4.71 1.91
CA LEU A 168 21.40 4.02 3.18
C LEU A 168 20.86 2.58 3.15
N SER A 169 20.83 1.95 1.98
CA SER A 169 20.22 0.62 1.80
C SER A 169 21.09 -0.31 0.96
N ARG A 170 21.18 -1.58 1.34
CA ARG A 170 21.79 -2.64 0.50
C ARG A 170 20.86 -3.17 -0.60
N LEU A 171 19.57 -2.86 -0.53
CA LEU A 171 18.53 -3.46 -1.38
C LEU A 171 17.85 -2.45 -2.32
N LYS A 172 17.73 -1.18 -1.91
CA LYS A 172 16.92 -0.16 -2.60
C LYS A 172 17.75 0.57 -3.66
N GLY A 173 17.07 1.26 -4.59
CA GLY A 173 17.72 2.03 -5.66
C GLY A 173 18.52 1.15 -6.61
N GLY A 174 17.90 0.09 -7.11
CA GLY A 174 18.47 -0.80 -8.12
C GLY A 174 19.46 -1.83 -7.60
N ARG A 175 19.81 -1.80 -6.30
CA ARG A 175 20.81 -2.71 -5.74
C ARG A 175 20.40 -4.17 -5.71
N LEU A 176 19.10 -4.47 -5.59
CA LEU A 176 18.65 -5.86 -5.71
C LEU A 176 18.90 -6.39 -7.13
N ALA A 177 18.67 -5.56 -8.15
CA ALA A 177 18.97 -5.94 -9.52
C ALA A 177 20.48 -6.14 -9.75
N ALA A 178 21.31 -5.21 -9.24
CA ALA A 178 22.76 -5.34 -9.33
C ALA A 178 23.30 -6.62 -8.66
N ARG A 179 22.68 -7.06 -7.56
CA ARG A 179 23.06 -8.29 -6.85
C ARG A 179 22.63 -9.57 -7.56
N ALA A 180 21.48 -9.55 -8.22
CA ALA A 180 20.98 -10.68 -8.98
C ALA A 180 21.66 -10.85 -10.35
N HIS A 181 22.36 -9.83 -10.86
CA HIS A 181 23.11 -9.94 -12.11
C HIS A 181 24.21 -11.03 -12.01
N PRO A 182 24.33 -11.95 -13.00
CA PRO A 182 23.78 -11.89 -14.36
C PRO A 182 22.45 -12.61 -14.57
N ALA A 183 21.75 -13.05 -13.52
CA ALA A 183 20.44 -13.67 -13.67
C ALA A 183 19.43 -12.70 -14.31
N ARG A 184 18.52 -13.23 -15.14
CA ARG A 184 17.44 -12.42 -15.71
C ARG A 184 16.49 -11.98 -14.60
N ILE A 185 16.00 -10.75 -14.67
CA ILE A 185 15.07 -10.19 -13.69
C ILE A 185 13.76 -9.78 -14.35
N VAL A 186 12.65 -10.23 -13.76
CA VAL A 186 11.31 -9.73 -14.07
C VAL A 186 10.72 -9.15 -12.79
N THR A 187 10.32 -7.88 -12.81
CA THR A 187 9.63 -7.23 -11.69
C THR A 187 8.17 -7.02 -12.04
N LEU A 188 7.27 -7.54 -11.21
CA LEU A 188 5.83 -7.27 -11.29
C LEU A 188 5.40 -6.48 -10.04
N ALA A 189 4.84 -5.29 -10.25
CA ALA A 189 4.52 -4.35 -9.19
C ALA A 189 3.01 -4.08 -9.08
N ILE A 190 2.50 -4.06 -7.84
CA ILE A 190 1.18 -3.51 -7.50
C ILE A 190 1.43 -2.11 -6.95
N SER A 191 0.94 -1.09 -7.66
CA SER A 191 1.17 0.31 -7.30
C SER A 191 0.13 0.81 -6.31
N ASP A 192 0.62 1.38 -5.22
CA ASP A 192 -0.14 2.25 -4.31
C ASP A 192 0.41 3.69 -4.32
N VAL A 193 1.22 4.03 -5.33
CA VAL A 193 1.94 5.31 -5.40
C VAL A 193 1.26 6.24 -6.39
N PRO A 194 0.98 7.51 -6.02
CA PRO A 194 0.56 8.52 -6.98
C PRO A 194 1.55 8.67 -8.15
N GLY A 195 1.02 8.62 -9.37
CA GLY A 195 1.81 8.67 -10.61
C GLY A 195 2.43 7.33 -11.04
N ASP A 196 2.31 6.26 -10.24
CA ASP A 196 2.83 4.92 -10.53
C ASP A 196 4.33 4.88 -10.86
N ASP A 197 5.14 5.77 -10.28
CA ASP A 197 6.59 5.82 -10.53
C ASP A 197 7.29 4.55 -10.00
N PRO A 198 7.88 3.71 -10.87
CA PRO A 198 8.62 2.51 -10.47
C PRO A 198 9.73 2.75 -9.45
N SER A 199 10.36 3.94 -9.49
CA SER A 199 11.48 4.30 -8.63
C SER A 199 11.06 4.57 -7.18
N VAL A 200 9.76 4.79 -6.95
CA VAL A 200 9.15 5.07 -5.65
C VAL A 200 8.56 3.80 -5.04
N ILE A 201 7.96 2.91 -5.85
CA ILE A 201 7.38 1.64 -5.39
C ILE A 201 8.47 0.78 -4.74
N GLY A 202 8.32 0.50 -3.44
CA GLY A 202 9.35 -0.20 -2.65
C GLY A 202 10.72 0.50 -2.58
N SER A 203 10.80 1.78 -2.94
CA SER A 203 12.03 2.54 -3.20
C SER A 203 12.89 1.96 -4.34
N GLY A 204 12.24 1.40 -5.37
CA GLY A 204 12.86 0.97 -6.61
C GLY A 204 13.99 -0.05 -6.42
N PRO A 205 13.75 -1.23 -5.81
CA PRO A 205 14.81 -2.21 -5.55
C PRO A 205 15.49 -2.73 -6.84
N THR A 206 14.76 -2.76 -7.95
CA THR A 206 15.21 -3.23 -9.25
C THR A 206 15.27 -2.12 -10.31
N VAL A 207 15.08 -0.86 -9.91
CA VAL A 207 15.03 0.31 -10.81
C VAL A 207 16.29 1.15 -10.62
N PRO A 208 16.95 1.62 -11.70
CA PRO A 208 18.11 2.49 -11.58
C PRO A 208 17.78 3.76 -10.79
N ASP A 209 18.74 4.23 -9.99
CA ASP A 209 18.58 5.45 -9.20
C ASP A 209 19.46 6.57 -9.77
N PRO A 210 18.87 7.61 -10.40
CA PRO A 210 19.63 8.71 -10.97
C PRO A 210 20.21 9.65 -9.90
N SER A 211 19.69 9.61 -8.66
CA SER A 211 20.23 10.41 -7.57
C SER A 211 21.57 9.85 -7.08
N THR A 212 22.34 10.69 -6.39
CA THR A 212 23.71 10.40 -5.98
C THR A 212 23.91 10.51 -4.48
N LEU A 213 25.06 10.01 -3.99
CA LEU A 213 25.50 10.27 -2.62
C LEU A 213 25.61 11.78 -2.33
N ALA A 214 25.97 12.59 -3.32
CA ALA A 214 26.04 14.04 -3.18
C ALA A 214 24.65 14.65 -2.94
N ASP A 215 23.63 14.19 -3.65
CA ASP A 215 22.24 14.64 -3.44
C ASP A 215 21.74 14.24 -2.05
N ALA A 216 22.02 13.00 -1.62
CA ALA A 216 21.68 12.54 -0.28
C ALA A 216 22.33 13.43 0.81
N LYS A 217 23.62 13.76 0.67
CA LYS A 217 24.32 14.68 1.57
C LYS A 217 23.75 16.09 1.55
N ALA A 218 23.42 16.61 0.36
CA ALA A 218 22.83 17.93 0.20
C ALA A 218 21.46 18.02 0.91
N ILE A 219 20.65 16.96 0.87
CA ILE A 219 19.38 16.88 1.59
C ILE A 219 19.61 16.92 3.11
N ILE A 220 20.53 16.12 3.64
CA ILE A 220 20.88 16.12 5.07
C ILE A 220 21.32 17.52 5.51
N ALA A 221 22.18 18.18 4.71
CA ALA A 221 22.70 19.52 5.01
C ALA A 221 21.61 20.61 4.94
N ARG A 222 20.76 20.58 3.91
CA ARG A 222 19.67 21.57 3.72
C ARG A 222 18.69 21.58 4.88
N TYR A 223 18.36 20.42 5.43
CA TYR A 223 17.49 20.30 6.60
C TYR A 223 18.24 20.37 7.93
N ALA A 224 19.56 20.60 7.90
CA ALA A 224 20.44 20.63 9.08
C ALA A 224 20.21 19.44 10.03
N LEU A 225 20.05 18.24 9.47
CA LEU A 225 19.69 17.05 10.25
C LEU A 225 20.88 16.59 11.09
N ASP A 226 20.65 16.44 12.39
CA ASP A 226 21.58 15.71 13.25
C ASP A 226 21.44 14.21 12.98
N ILE A 227 22.50 13.62 12.41
CA ILE A 227 22.52 12.22 12.00
C ILE A 227 23.61 11.45 12.76
N PRO A 228 23.38 10.16 13.08
CA PRO A 228 24.38 9.32 13.73
C PRO A 228 25.69 9.23 12.91
N ASP A 229 26.83 9.10 13.58
CA ASP A 229 28.14 9.06 12.90
C ASP A 229 28.29 7.86 11.95
N GLU A 230 27.63 6.75 12.24
CA GLU A 230 27.57 5.62 11.31
C GLU A 230 26.87 5.96 9.99
N VAL A 231 25.85 6.83 10.00
CA VAL A 231 25.18 7.32 8.80
C VAL A 231 26.09 8.28 8.03
N LYS A 232 26.79 9.18 8.73
CA LYS A 232 27.78 10.09 8.10
C LYS A 232 28.83 9.27 7.33
N ARG A 233 29.45 8.29 8.00
CA ARG A 233 30.42 7.38 7.38
C ARG A 233 29.84 6.64 6.19
N ALA A 234 28.59 6.18 6.27
CA ALA A 234 27.94 5.50 5.15
C ALA A 234 27.71 6.43 3.95
N LEU A 235 27.30 7.68 4.16
CA LEU A 235 27.13 8.66 3.09
C LEU A 235 28.47 9.10 2.48
N ASP A 236 29.56 9.03 3.25
CA ASP A 236 30.91 9.35 2.78
C ASP A 236 31.63 8.19 2.10
N ASN A 237 31.07 6.97 2.15
CA ASN A 237 31.63 5.81 1.48
C ASN A 237 31.17 5.72 0.00
N PRO A 238 32.07 5.86 -0.99
CA PRO A 238 31.70 5.75 -2.41
C PRO A 238 31.11 4.39 -2.79
N ALA A 239 31.41 3.32 -2.05
CA ALA A 239 30.81 2.00 -2.27
C ALA A 239 29.30 1.96 -1.99
N ASN A 240 28.76 2.97 -1.31
CA ASN A 240 27.33 3.15 -1.08
C ASN A 240 26.65 4.02 -2.16
N GLU A 241 27.29 4.25 -3.31
CA GLU A 241 26.61 4.81 -4.48
C GLU A 241 25.59 3.80 -5.02
N THR A 242 24.46 4.29 -5.56
CA THR A 242 23.44 3.44 -6.18
C THR A 242 23.80 3.13 -7.64
N PRO A 243 23.45 1.94 -8.16
CA PRO A 243 23.54 1.66 -9.59
C PRO A 243 22.78 2.70 -10.43
N LYS A 244 23.47 3.26 -11.42
CA LYS A 244 22.97 4.39 -12.22
C LYS A 244 22.28 3.90 -13.50
N PRO A 245 21.47 4.74 -14.16
CA PRO A 245 21.01 4.45 -15.51
C PRO A 245 22.20 4.12 -16.44
N GLY A 246 22.11 2.99 -17.16
CA GLY A 246 23.19 2.47 -18.00
C GLY A 246 24.08 1.40 -17.35
N ASP A 247 23.87 1.07 -16.07
CA ASP A 247 24.53 -0.08 -15.45
C ASP A 247 24.11 -1.40 -16.14
N PRO A 248 25.04 -2.34 -16.43
CA PRO A 248 24.74 -3.62 -17.07
C PRO A 248 23.66 -4.45 -16.37
N ALA A 249 23.51 -4.30 -15.06
CA ALA A 249 22.46 -4.97 -14.29
C ALA A 249 21.03 -4.66 -14.76
N PHE A 250 20.84 -3.58 -15.54
CA PHE A 250 19.55 -3.16 -16.07
C PHE A 250 19.35 -3.45 -17.55
N ALA A 251 20.33 -4.05 -18.25
CA ALA A 251 20.27 -4.24 -19.70
C ALA A 251 19.05 -5.04 -20.16
N ASP A 252 18.67 -6.08 -19.41
CA ASP A 252 17.55 -6.98 -19.70
C ASP A 252 16.43 -6.89 -18.65
N LEU A 253 16.29 -5.73 -17.98
CA LEU A 253 15.28 -5.53 -16.95
C LEU A 253 13.87 -5.47 -17.58
N ASP A 254 12.99 -6.37 -17.15
CA ASP A 254 11.56 -6.33 -17.44
C ASP A 254 10.81 -5.85 -16.18
N TYR A 255 10.19 -4.68 -16.25
CA TYR A 255 9.42 -4.10 -15.15
C TYR A 255 7.99 -3.80 -15.61
N ARG A 256 7.00 -4.35 -14.91
CA ARG A 256 5.59 -4.18 -15.22
C ARG A 256 4.78 -3.82 -13.99
N ILE A 257 3.90 -2.84 -14.13
CA ILE A 257 2.89 -2.51 -13.12
C ILE A 257 1.61 -3.25 -13.50
N VAL A 258 1.27 -4.26 -12.70
CA VAL A 258 0.21 -5.24 -13.01
C VAL A 258 -1.13 -4.90 -12.37
N ALA A 259 -1.13 -3.98 -11.42
CA ALA A 259 -2.34 -3.38 -10.86
C ALA A 259 -2.05 -1.94 -10.39
N ARG A 260 -2.97 -1.04 -10.70
CA ARG A 260 -2.98 0.38 -10.33
C ARG A 260 -4.30 0.72 -9.65
N PRO A 261 -4.37 1.82 -8.86
CA PRO A 261 -5.64 2.30 -8.32
C PRO A 261 -6.69 2.55 -9.41
N GLN A 262 -6.28 3.12 -10.54
CA GLN A 262 -7.15 3.36 -11.69
C GLN A 262 -7.84 2.08 -12.20
N ASP A 263 -7.10 0.97 -12.35
CA ASP A 263 -7.65 -0.30 -12.86
C ASP A 263 -8.80 -0.82 -11.97
N ALA A 264 -8.67 -0.62 -10.66
CA ALA A 264 -9.70 -1.01 -9.71
C ALA A 264 -10.94 -0.11 -9.77
N PHE A 265 -10.76 1.20 -9.93
CA PHE A 265 -11.90 2.10 -10.11
C PHE A 265 -12.63 1.82 -11.43
N GLU A 266 -11.92 1.53 -12.52
CA GLU A 266 -12.55 1.13 -13.79
C GLU A 266 -13.42 -0.14 -13.62
N ALA A 267 -12.94 -1.13 -12.86
CA ALA A 267 -13.70 -2.34 -12.53
C ALA A 267 -14.95 -2.03 -11.67
N VAL A 268 -14.83 -1.10 -10.71
CA VAL A 268 -15.97 -0.67 -9.88
C VAL A 268 -16.98 0.10 -10.70
N GLU A 269 -16.54 1.05 -11.54
CA GLU A 269 -17.43 1.81 -12.42
C GLU A 269 -18.24 0.91 -13.34
N ALA A 270 -17.60 -0.12 -13.92
CA ALA A 270 -18.30 -1.13 -14.72
C ALA A 270 -19.40 -1.84 -13.91
N LYS A 271 -19.13 -2.18 -12.65
CA LYS A 271 -20.09 -2.82 -11.74
C LYS A 271 -21.24 -1.90 -11.32
N VAL A 272 -20.96 -0.61 -11.10
CA VAL A 272 -21.98 0.42 -10.85
C VAL A 272 -22.92 0.55 -12.05
N ARG A 273 -22.36 0.71 -13.25
CA ARG A 273 -23.13 0.85 -14.50
C ARG A 273 -23.97 -0.41 -14.79
N ALA A 274 -23.41 -1.60 -14.54
CA ALA A 274 -24.14 -2.87 -14.65
C ALA A 274 -25.32 -2.99 -13.67
N SER A 275 -25.29 -2.22 -12.56
CA SER A 275 -26.39 -2.14 -11.59
C SER A 275 -27.46 -1.08 -11.96
N GLY A 276 -27.32 -0.43 -13.12
CA GLY A 276 -28.26 0.57 -13.63
C GLY A 276 -28.17 1.94 -12.94
N LEU A 277 -27.05 2.23 -12.29
CA LEU A 277 -26.78 3.52 -11.63
C LEU A 277 -25.79 4.34 -12.46
N ASP A 278 -25.94 5.67 -12.41
CA ASP A 278 -24.89 6.58 -12.89
C ASP A 278 -23.66 6.44 -11.98
N CYS A 279 -22.48 6.79 -12.52
CA CYS A 279 -21.23 6.78 -11.78
C CYS A 279 -20.44 8.08 -12.04
N LEU A 280 -19.89 8.67 -10.98
CA LEU A 280 -18.98 9.79 -11.04
C LEU A 280 -17.71 9.47 -10.26
N LEU A 281 -16.57 9.32 -10.95
CA LEU A 281 -15.26 9.23 -10.31
C LEU A 281 -14.68 10.65 -10.12
N LEU A 282 -14.47 11.06 -8.87
CA LEU A 282 -13.87 12.36 -8.53
C LEU A 282 -12.33 12.36 -8.63
N GLY A 283 -11.73 11.18 -8.77
CA GLY A 283 -10.29 10.97 -8.85
C GLY A 283 -9.85 9.75 -8.03
N ASP A 284 -8.77 9.12 -8.46
CA ASP A 284 -8.16 7.93 -7.82
C ASP A 284 -6.92 8.28 -6.98
N ARG A 285 -6.56 9.56 -6.92
CA ARG A 285 -5.32 10.09 -6.31
C ARG A 285 -5.59 11.32 -5.44
N LEU A 286 -6.72 11.36 -4.75
CA LEU A 286 -7.03 12.47 -3.86
C LEU A 286 -6.12 12.42 -2.62
N GLU A 287 -5.51 13.56 -2.32
CA GLU A 287 -4.76 13.80 -1.09
C GLU A 287 -5.42 14.94 -0.32
N GLY A 288 -5.27 14.95 1.00
CA GLY A 288 -5.74 16.03 1.85
C GLY A 288 -6.19 15.57 3.22
N GLU A 289 -6.65 16.53 4.03
CA GLU A 289 -7.22 16.25 5.34
C GLU A 289 -8.60 15.58 5.18
N ALA A 290 -8.79 14.43 5.84
CA ALA A 290 -9.96 13.57 5.70
C ALA A 290 -11.28 14.34 5.88
N ARG A 291 -11.35 15.22 6.87
CA ARG A 291 -12.54 16.04 7.16
C ARG A 291 -12.87 17.05 6.06
N THR A 292 -11.85 17.63 5.45
CA THR A 292 -11.99 18.63 4.39
C THR A 292 -12.55 17.96 3.12
N VAL A 293 -11.98 16.83 2.73
CA VAL A 293 -12.44 16.06 1.56
C VAL A 293 -13.85 15.53 1.79
N ALA A 294 -14.18 15.06 2.99
CA ALA A 294 -15.55 14.66 3.35
C ALA A 294 -16.57 15.79 3.17
N ALA A 295 -16.26 17.02 3.60
CA ALA A 295 -17.15 18.17 3.42
C ALA A 295 -17.36 18.52 1.93
N GLN A 296 -16.31 18.43 1.12
CA GLN A 296 -16.38 18.65 -0.33
C GLN A 296 -17.28 17.59 -1.00
N HIS A 297 -17.07 16.31 -0.68
CA HIS A 297 -17.87 15.23 -1.24
C HIS A 297 -19.33 15.27 -0.76
N ALA A 298 -19.59 15.70 0.48
CA ALA A 298 -20.95 15.93 0.98
C ALA A 298 -21.70 16.98 0.14
N ALA A 299 -21.02 18.06 -0.27
CA ALA A 299 -21.61 19.09 -1.12
C ALA A 299 -22.01 18.53 -2.49
N VAL A 300 -21.14 17.71 -3.10
CA VAL A 300 -21.45 17.02 -4.37
C VAL A 300 -22.66 16.09 -4.21
N ALA A 301 -22.72 15.29 -3.14
CA ALA A 301 -23.85 14.40 -2.89
C ALA A 301 -25.16 15.17 -2.71
N LYS A 302 -25.14 16.28 -1.97
CA LYS A 302 -26.31 17.17 -1.79
C LYS A 302 -26.83 17.73 -3.12
N GLU A 303 -25.93 18.09 -4.02
CA GLU A 303 -26.29 18.58 -5.36
C GLU A 303 -27.02 17.50 -6.16
N PHE A 304 -26.54 16.26 -6.16
CA PHE A 304 -27.22 15.16 -6.86
C PHE A 304 -28.58 14.79 -6.26
N VAL A 305 -28.72 14.86 -4.94
CA VAL A 305 -30.03 14.71 -4.27
C VAL A 305 -30.98 15.82 -4.70
N ALA A 306 -30.51 17.08 -4.75
CA ALA A 306 -31.34 18.21 -5.20
C ALA A 306 -31.80 18.07 -6.66
N GLN A 307 -31.01 17.38 -7.48
CA GLN A 307 -31.34 17.05 -8.87
C GLN A 307 -32.22 15.80 -9.02
N GLY A 308 -32.48 15.03 -7.95
CA GLY A 308 -33.21 13.76 -8.00
C GLY A 308 -32.50 12.69 -8.83
N ARG A 309 -31.16 12.68 -8.81
CA ARG A 309 -30.33 11.78 -9.63
C ARG A 309 -29.77 10.64 -8.79
N ARG A 310 -30.02 9.41 -9.26
CA ARG A 310 -29.45 8.19 -8.66
C ARG A 310 -28.05 7.94 -9.20
N ILE A 311 -27.04 8.04 -8.34
CA ILE A 311 -25.62 7.99 -8.73
C ILE A 311 -24.76 7.39 -7.62
N VAL A 312 -23.66 6.74 -8.02
CA VAL A 312 -22.54 6.43 -7.12
C VAL A 312 -21.40 7.40 -7.38
N ILE A 313 -20.99 8.11 -6.35
CA ILE A 313 -19.82 8.99 -6.38
C ILE A 313 -18.64 8.20 -5.82
N LEU A 314 -17.61 7.99 -6.63
CA LEU A 314 -16.40 7.25 -6.29
C LEU A 314 -15.22 8.21 -6.09
N SER A 315 -14.32 7.85 -5.18
CA SER A 315 -13.00 8.47 -5.11
C SER A 315 -11.99 7.52 -4.46
N GLY A 316 -10.72 7.71 -4.78
CA GLY A 316 -9.59 7.05 -4.16
C GLY A 316 -8.44 8.00 -3.86
N GLY A 317 -7.30 7.46 -3.48
CA GLY A 317 -6.12 8.19 -3.04
C GLY A 317 -5.79 7.88 -1.60
N GLU A 318 -5.07 8.76 -0.91
CA GLU A 318 -4.64 8.55 0.47
C GLU A 318 -4.91 9.82 1.27
N LEU A 319 -5.93 9.77 2.13
CA LEU A 319 -6.25 10.89 3.01
C LEU A 319 -5.40 10.85 4.27
N THR A 320 -5.20 12.02 4.85
CA THR A 320 -4.45 12.19 6.10
C THR A 320 -5.34 12.69 7.21
N VAL A 321 -4.92 12.44 8.44
CA VAL A 321 -5.55 12.97 9.65
C VAL A 321 -4.50 13.69 10.47
N THR A 322 -4.77 14.96 10.76
CA THR A 322 -3.99 15.71 11.75
C THR A 322 -4.40 15.26 13.15
N LEU A 323 -3.54 14.48 13.81
CA LEU A 323 -3.76 14.01 15.18
C LEU A 323 -3.76 15.19 16.19
N ARG A 324 -4.85 15.32 16.94
CA ARG A 324 -5.07 16.33 17.99
C ARG A 324 -5.49 15.70 19.31
N GLY A 325 -6.22 14.58 19.25
CA GLY A 325 -6.71 13.84 20.40
C GLY A 325 -5.91 12.57 20.72
N LYS A 326 -6.52 11.72 21.55
CA LYS A 326 -5.95 10.42 22.00
C LYS A 326 -6.83 9.23 21.62
N GLY A 327 -7.86 9.48 20.80
CA GLY A 327 -8.79 8.49 20.30
C GLY A 327 -8.16 7.45 19.39
N ARG A 328 -8.99 6.49 18.99
CA ARG A 328 -8.64 5.47 18.01
C ARG A 328 -9.39 5.74 16.71
N GLY A 329 -8.67 5.75 15.60
CA GLY A 329 -9.25 6.02 14.29
C GLY A 329 -8.24 5.87 13.18
N GLY A 330 -8.72 6.11 11.97
CA GLY A 330 -7.96 6.16 10.73
C GLY A 330 -8.60 7.14 9.74
N PRO A 331 -7.88 7.54 8.68
CA PRO A 331 -8.37 8.50 7.71
C PRO A 331 -9.72 8.17 7.09
N ASN A 332 -10.00 6.90 6.77
CA ASN A 332 -11.28 6.51 6.16
C ASN A 332 -12.44 6.59 7.15
N GLN A 333 -12.26 6.12 8.38
CA GLN A 333 -13.26 6.26 9.44
C GLN A 333 -13.49 7.74 9.79
N GLU A 334 -12.43 8.55 9.87
CA GLU A 334 -12.56 9.98 10.17
C GLU A 334 -13.26 10.74 9.02
N TYR A 335 -12.95 10.40 7.77
CA TYR A 335 -13.67 10.87 6.58
C TYR A 335 -15.15 10.52 6.67
N VAL A 336 -15.50 9.26 7.00
CA VAL A 336 -16.89 8.80 7.08
C VAL A 336 -17.65 9.52 8.20
N LEU A 337 -17.02 9.74 9.35
CA LEU A 337 -17.63 10.49 10.46
C LEU A 337 -17.86 11.95 10.11
N ALA A 338 -16.89 12.61 9.48
CA ALA A 338 -17.04 13.98 9.00
C ALA A 338 -18.10 14.08 7.90
N LEU A 339 -18.18 13.09 7.02
CA LEU A 339 -19.20 13.00 5.97
C LEU A 339 -20.60 12.88 6.57
N ALA A 340 -20.80 12.04 7.59
CA ALA A 340 -22.07 11.93 8.29
C ALA A 340 -22.50 13.27 8.91
N ALA A 341 -21.58 13.97 9.58
CA ALA A 341 -21.85 15.28 10.15
C ALA A 341 -22.21 16.32 9.07
N ALA A 342 -21.51 16.29 7.92
CA ALA A 342 -21.77 17.21 6.82
C ALA A 342 -23.09 16.90 6.08
N LEU A 343 -23.49 15.63 5.97
CA LEU A 343 -24.75 15.21 5.35
C LEU A 343 -25.97 15.47 6.25
N ASP A 344 -25.79 15.51 7.57
CA ASP A 344 -26.85 15.79 8.56
C ASP A 344 -28.14 14.95 8.38
N GLY A 345 -27.96 13.64 8.15
CA GLY A 345 -29.09 12.72 7.97
C GLY A 345 -29.86 12.89 6.66
N LEU A 346 -29.23 13.44 5.62
CA LEU A 346 -29.82 13.60 4.28
C LEU A 346 -30.43 12.28 3.77
N PRO A 347 -31.76 12.25 3.49
CA PRO A 347 -32.42 11.04 3.02
C PRO A 347 -31.92 10.58 1.65
N GLY A 348 -31.88 9.27 1.44
CA GLY A 348 -31.44 8.64 0.20
C GLY A 348 -29.93 8.57 0.02
N VAL A 349 -29.13 8.92 1.05
CA VAL A 349 -27.67 8.91 0.98
C VAL A 349 -27.07 7.90 1.94
N ALA A 350 -26.13 7.11 1.42
CA ALA A 350 -25.28 6.20 2.21
C ALA A 350 -23.87 6.20 1.65
N ALA A 351 -22.88 5.86 2.47
CA ALA A 351 -21.50 5.82 2.05
C ALA A 351 -20.68 4.74 2.77
N LEU A 352 -19.59 4.37 2.11
CA LEU A 352 -18.50 3.56 2.65
C LEU A 352 -17.19 4.23 2.28
N ALA A 353 -16.28 4.35 3.25
CA ALA A 353 -14.86 4.54 2.98
C ALA A 353 -14.07 3.44 3.67
N ALA A 354 -13.06 2.90 2.99
CA ALA A 354 -12.19 1.90 3.56
C ALA A 354 -10.81 1.85 2.87
N ASP A 355 -9.77 1.54 3.65
CA ASP A 355 -8.45 1.19 3.11
C ASP A 355 -8.54 -0.20 2.45
N THR A 356 -8.06 -0.29 1.21
CA THR A 356 -8.11 -1.53 0.45
C THR A 356 -7.17 -2.61 0.98
N ASP A 357 -6.23 -2.29 1.88
CA ASP A 357 -5.44 -3.29 2.61
C ASP A 357 -6.22 -4.01 3.73
N GLY A 358 -7.40 -3.48 4.07
CA GLY A 358 -8.30 -4.01 5.08
C GLY A 358 -8.14 -3.41 6.47
N ILE A 359 -7.26 -2.41 6.66
CA ILE A 359 -6.96 -1.78 7.95
C ILE A 359 -6.81 -0.26 7.79
N ASP A 360 -7.67 0.49 8.46
CA ASP A 360 -7.67 1.94 8.51
C ASP A 360 -7.35 2.43 9.93
N GLY A 361 -6.10 2.82 10.14
CA GLY A 361 -5.61 3.24 11.46
C GLY A 361 -5.59 2.12 12.51
N GLY A 362 -5.68 2.50 13.79
CA GLY A 362 -5.62 1.55 14.91
C GLY A 362 -4.21 1.15 15.37
N GLY A 363 -4.11 0.01 16.07
CA GLY A 363 -2.85 -0.51 16.61
C GLY A 363 -2.03 -1.29 15.57
N GLY A 364 -2.54 -1.39 14.34
CA GLY A 364 -1.97 -2.13 13.24
C GLY A 364 -2.25 -3.63 13.30
N LYS A 365 -3.28 -4.05 14.02
CA LYS A 365 -3.67 -5.45 14.22
C LYS A 365 -4.48 -5.98 13.04
N ALA A 366 -4.47 -7.30 12.85
CA ALA A 366 -5.22 -7.95 11.77
C ALA A 366 -6.75 -7.80 11.88
N ASP A 367 -7.27 -7.50 13.08
CA ASP A 367 -8.69 -7.30 13.36
C ASP A 367 -9.11 -5.82 13.42
N ASP A 368 -8.18 -4.89 13.17
CA ASP A 368 -8.51 -3.47 13.02
C ASP A 368 -9.47 -3.29 11.82
N PRO A 369 -10.42 -2.34 11.91
CA PRO A 369 -11.38 -2.12 10.84
C PRO A 369 -10.71 -1.50 9.61
N ALA A 370 -11.21 -1.84 8.42
CA ALA A 370 -10.79 -1.23 7.17
C ALA A 370 -11.38 0.18 6.99
N GLY A 371 -12.44 0.51 7.72
CA GLY A 371 -13.24 1.70 7.44
C GLY A 371 -14.59 1.66 8.14
N ALA A 372 -15.55 2.44 7.65
CA ALA A 372 -16.89 2.51 8.23
C ALA A 372 -17.99 2.83 7.20
N PHE A 373 -19.21 2.47 7.56
CA PHE A 373 -20.42 2.83 6.82
C PHE A 373 -21.14 4.00 7.47
N VAL A 374 -21.79 4.82 6.65
CA VAL A 374 -22.82 5.78 7.09
C VAL A 374 -24.05 5.71 6.19
N ASP A 375 -25.18 6.04 6.77
CA ASP A 375 -26.48 6.21 6.12
C ASP A 375 -27.30 7.30 6.80
N GLU A 376 -28.44 7.66 6.22
CA GLU A 376 -29.39 8.67 6.72
C GLU A 376 -29.80 8.47 8.20
N THR A 377 -29.69 7.26 8.75
CA THR A 377 -30.09 6.94 10.13
C THR A 377 -28.95 7.14 11.15
N THR A 378 -27.71 7.26 10.69
CA THR A 378 -26.50 7.20 11.53
C THR A 378 -26.52 8.21 12.67
N LEU A 379 -26.82 9.48 12.37
CA LEU A 379 -26.84 10.54 13.39
C LEU A 379 -27.99 10.37 14.38
N ALA A 380 -29.14 9.84 13.94
CA ALA A 380 -30.25 9.54 14.83
C ALA A 380 -29.90 8.41 15.80
N ARG A 381 -29.26 7.33 15.30
CA ARG A 381 -28.75 6.23 16.13
C ARG A 381 -27.67 6.71 17.11
N ALA A 382 -26.75 7.57 16.66
CA ALA A 382 -25.72 8.16 17.51
C ALA A 382 -26.31 8.99 18.66
N ARG A 383 -27.28 9.87 18.37
CA ARG A 383 -28.00 10.66 19.39
C ARG A 383 -28.71 9.79 20.42
N ALA A 384 -29.36 8.71 19.98
CA ALA A 384 -30.03 7.76 20.89
C ALA A 384 -29.05 7.07 21.86
N LEU A 385 -27.77 6.96 21.49
CA LEU A 385 -26.69 6.42 22.33
C LEU A 385 -25.89 7.50 23.07
N GLY A 386 -26.27 8.77 22.97
CA GLY A 386 -25.53 9.89 23.57
C GLY A 386 -24.16 10.15 22.94
N LEU A 387 -23.97 9.79 21.68
CA LEU A 387 -22.71 9.99 20.94
C LEU A 387 -22.79 11.29 20.14
N ASP A 388 -21.83 12.19 20.37
CA ASP A 388 -21.69 13.45 19.64
C ASP A 388 -20.53 13.35 18.61
N PRO A 389 -20.82 13.30 17.29
CA PRO A 389 -19.80 13.25 16.25
C PRO A 389 -18.71 14.31 16.38
N ALA A 390 -19.03 15.52 16.85
CA ALA A 390 -18.05 16.60 16.99
C ALA A 390 -17.01 16.28 18.08
N VAL A 391 -17.42 15.66 19.19
CA VAL A 391 -16.52 15.22 20.27
C VAL A 391 -15.58 14.12 19.77
N PHE A 392 -16.12 13.13 19.06
CA PHE A 392 -15.31 12.03 18.50
C PHE A 392 -14.33 12.50 17.43
N LEU A 393 -14.75 13.43 16.56
CA LEU A 393 -13.83 14.08 15.63
C LEU A 393 -12.77 14.89 16.37
N ALA A 394 -13.13 15.68 17.39
CA ALA A 394 -12.15 16.46 18.14
C ALA A 394 -11.08 15.59 18.82
N ASP A 395 -11.45 14.40 19.30
CA ASP A 395 -10.54 13.46 19.95
C ASP A 395 -9.87 12.45 18.97
N ASN A 396 -10.16 12.51 17.67
CA ASN A 396 -9.73 11.50 16.69
C ASN A 396 -10.16 10.07 17.05
N ASP A 397 -11.36 9.89 17.62
CA ASP A 397 -11.89 8.59 18.08
C ASP A 397 -12.97 8.00 17.14
N SER A 398 -12.73 8.03 15.83
CA SER A 398 -13.71 7.53 14.85
C SER A 398 -14.02 6.02 15.02
N THR A 399 -13.03 5.21 15.42
CA THR A 399 -13.25 3.79 15.75
C THR A 399 -14.22 3.65 16.92
N GLY A 400 -13.99 4.40 18.01
CA GLY A 400 -14.85 4.35 19.19
C GLY A 400 -16.29 4.80 18.90
N PHE A 401 -16.50 5.70 17.93
CA PHE A 401 -17.82 6.10 17.46
C PHE A 401 -18.53 4.96 16.71
N PHE A 402 -17.93 4.43 15.65
CA PHE A 402 -18.57 3.43 14.80
C PHE A 402 -18.67 2.04 15.43
N GLU A 403 -17.77 1.71 16.36
CA GLU A 403 -17.84 0.46 17.13
C GLU A 403 -19.14 0.40 17.94
N ARG A 404 -19.54 1.51 18.57
CA ARG A 404 -20.79 1.61 19.33
C ARG A 404 -22.04 1.56 18.46
N LEU A 405 -21.93 1.94 17.18
CA LEU A 405 -23.02 1.86 16.21
C LEU A 405 -23.10 0.52 15.47
N GLY A 406 -22.04 -0.31 15.53
CA GLY A 406 -21.95 -1.54 14.75
C GLY A 406 -21.73 -1.28 13.25
N ASP A 407 -21.09 -0.17 12.91
CA ASP A 407 -20.98 0.34 11.52
C ASP A 407 -19.56 0.28 10.95
N LEU A 408 -18.63 -0.38 11.64
CA LEU A 408 -17.28 -0.63 11.13
C LEU A 408 -17.27 -1.70 10.05
N LEU A 409 -16.47 -1.51 8.99
CA LEU A 409 -16.13 -2.55 8.03
C LEU A 409 -14.90 -3.32 8.52
N ARG A 410 -15.02 -4.64 8.69
CA ARG A 410 -13.94 -5.52 9.19
C ARG A 410 -13.77 -6.73 8.26
N PRO A 411 -13.17 -6.55 7.08
CA PRO A 411 -12.97 -7.63 6.11
C PRO A 411 -11.79 -8.54 6.51
N GLY A 412 -10.99 -8.12 7.48
CA GLY A 412 -9.66 -8.66 7.74
C GLY A 412 -8.66 -8.25 6.65
N PRO A 413 -7.42 -8.76 6.72
CA PRO A 413 -6.35 -8.41 5.78
C PRO A 413 -6.70 -8.88 4.36
N THR A 414 -6.92 -7.94 3.45
CA THR A 414 -7.29 -8.25 2.06
C THR A 414 -6.12 -8.75 1.23
N CYS A 415 -4.89 -8.47 1.69
CA CYS A 415 -3.63 -8.85 1.03
C CYS A 415 -3.48 -8.25 -0.37
N THR A 416 -3.99 -7.04 -0.56
CA THR A 416 -3.62 -6.11 -1.64
C THR A 416 -3.53 -4.70 -1.06
N ASN A 417 -3.07 -3.71 -1.82
CA ASN A 417 -3.20 -2.31 -1.44
C ASN A 417 -3.15 -1.44 -2.69
N ILE A 418 -4.18 -0.62 -2.86
CA ILE A 418 -4.28 0.45 -3.86
C ILE A 418 -4.82 1.73 -3.19
N ASN A 419 -4.54 1.89 -1.90
CA ASN A 419 -4.97 2.97 -1.00
C ASN A 419 -6.47 2.94 -0.68
N ASP A 420 -7.06 4.12 -0.50
CA ASP A 420 -8.44 4.27 -0.05
C ASP A 420 -9.44 3.99 -1.18
N PHE A 421 -10.53 3.32 -0.81
CA PHE A 421 -11.74 3.21 -1.59
C PHE A 421 -12.86 3.99 -0.89
N ARG A 422 -13.48 4.94 -1.60
CA ARG A 422 -14.67 5.67 -1.13
C ARG A 422 -15.79 5.59 -2.13
N ALA A 423 -16.99 5.27 -1.65
CA ALA A 423 -18.22 5.28 -2.41
C ALA A 423 -19.34 5.97 -1.63
N ILE A 424 -20.02 6.93 -2.27
CA ILE A 424 -21.25 7.55 -1.79
C ILE A 424 -22.36 7.17 -2.76
N LEU A 425 -23.37 6.46 -2.26
CA LEU A 425 -24.60 6.19 -2.98
C LEU A 425 -25.61 7.30 -2.72
N VAL A 426 -26.13 7.88 -3.79
CA VAL A 426 -27.34 8.71 -3.81
C VAL A 426 -28.42 7.91 -4.53
N ASP A 427 -29.50 7.57 -3.83
CA ASP A 427 -30.57 6.68 -4.33
C ASP A 427 -31.95 7.35 -4.41
N ARG A 428 -32.02 8.68 -4.23
CA ARG A 428 -33.25 9.48 -4.33
C ARG A 428 -33.05 10.79 -5.08
#